data_AF-A0A4P9Z602-F1
#
_entry.id   AF-A0A4P9Z602-F1
#
_cell.length_a   1.000
_cell.length_b   1.000
_cell.length_c   1.000
_cell.angle_alpha   90.00
_cell.angle_beta   90.00
_cell.angle_gamma   90.00
#
_symmetry.space_group_name_H-M   'P 1'
#
loop_
_entity.id
_entity.type
_entity.pdbx_description
1 polymer ?
#
loop_
_entity_poly.entity_id
_entity_poly.type
_entity_poly.pdbx_seq_one_letter_code
_entity_poly.pdbx_strand_id
1 'polypeptide(L)'
;MNKAKSFRSRKVDAKRPLPVYRASEIPDLDENLSAQRSVPLVDTGVEKDEETEHHLQAAISAANAAIDGSTAQPVYIPTPDASRLVPDYEAIARPVFHRPHTYIRFSSTVEECGGIGYVMSEADKQWLTQWQTEHGEAAPDAEAAGGAGSSRMQLDDDLFEDVMDTLEDLADRQPGTLNKSYAEVEALIKETALRPNIQHANVVTALVEMPKDIEAVFGYWKTRRRARQGASIMPQLKTEDPSQKETDPYVCFRRREVKPMRKTRRSDAQSLDKLRQLRSELYLACNLLELVDRREKMRQESLALEQLCFDQKMIMRELRRKYNFKDESDGLYHVKVGAAYNGTLCVVLIEAWL
;
A
#
# COMPACT_ATOMS: atom_id res chain seq x y z
N MET A 1 26.03 59.23 28.00
CA MET A 1 24.98 59.54 29.00
C MET A 1 23.62 59.25 28.36
N ASN A 2 23.07 58.06 28.62
CA ASN A 2 21.79 57.61 28.04
C ASN A 2 20.61 58.34 28.70
N LYS A 3 19.77 58.99 27.90
CA LYS A 3 18.51 59.57 28.37
C LYS A 3 17.52 58.45 28.66
N ALA A 4 17.21 58.21 29.93
CA ALA A 4 16.08 57.38 30.32
C ALA A 4 14.78 57.98 29.74
N LYS A 5 14.02 57.18 29.00
CA LYS A 5 12.67 57.56 28.53
C LYS A 5 11.75 57.61 29.75
N SER A 6 11.62 58.79 30.34
CA SER A 6 10.64 59.06 31.39
C SER A 6 9.22 58.87 30.85
N PHE A 7 8.52 57.85 31.34
CA PHE A 7 7.09 57.69 31.12
C PHE A 7 6.36 58.90 31.71
N ARG A 8 5.76 59.74 30.87
CA ARG A 8 4.92 60.83 31.34
C ARG A 8 3.55 60.24 31.67
N SER A 9 3.21 60.16 32.94
CA SER A 9 1.86 59.78 33.38
C SER A 9 0.84 60.70 32.70
N ARG A 10 -0.08 60.12 31.95
CA ARG A 10 -1.21 60.87 31.37
C ARG A 10 -2.19 61.17 32.51
N LYS A 11 -2.69 62.40 32.57
CA LYS A 11 -3.74 62.77 33.53
C LYS A 11 -4.95 61.85 33.35
N VAL A 12 -5.49 61.37 34.46
CA VAL A 12 -6.68 60.51 34.49
C VAL A 12 -7.86 61.28 33.91
N ASP A 13 -8.56 60.67 32.96
CA ASP A 13 -9.76 61.23 32.33
C ASP A 13 -10.99 60.87 33.17
N ALA A 14 -11.63 61.88 33.77
CA ALA A 14 -12.77 61.70 34.65
C ALA A 14 -14.03 61.15 33.95
N LYS A 15 -14.08 61.17 32.61
CA LYS A 15 -15.20 60.61 31.82
C LYS A 15 -14.98 59.15 31.44
N ARG A 16 -13.76 58.62 31.60
CA ARG A 16 -13.45 57.23 31.27
C ARG A 16 -13.60 56.38 32.53
N PRO A 17 -14.50 55.38 32.56
CA PRO A 17 -14.60 54.48 33.70
C PRO A 17 -13.28 53.71 33.86
N LEU A 18 -12.72 53.73 35.07
CA LEU A 18 -11.51 53.00 35.42
C LEU A 18 -11.91 51.58 35.85
N PRO A 19 -11.28 50.53 35.28
CA PRO A 19 -11.50 49.18 35.77
C PRO A 19 -10.92 49.03 37.18
N VAL A 20 -11.70 48.43 38.07
CA VAL A 20 -11.27 48.08 39.43
C VAL A 20 -10.97 46.58 39.43
N TYR A 21 -9.71 46.23 39.70
CA TYR A 21 -9.27 44.85 39.79
C TYR A 21 -9.18 44.41 41.25
N ARG A 22 -9.47 43.13 41.51
CA ARG A 22 -9.21 42.49 42.81
C ARG A 22 -7.76 42.05 42.89
N ALA A 23 -7.22 41.90 44.10
CA ALA A 23 -5.83 41.48 44.31
C ALA A 23 -5.46 40.18 43.57
N SER A 24 -6.41 39.25 43.47
CA SER A 24 -6.24 37.97 42.74
C SER A 24 -6.27 38.10 41.21
N GLU A 25 -6.69 39.24 40.66
CA GLU A 25 -6.77 39.50 39.22
C GLU A 25 -5.52 40.20 38.69
N ILE A 26 -4.58 40.55 39.58
CA ILE A 26 -3.31 41.17 39.26
C ILE A 26 -2.27 40.04 39.25
N PRO A 27 -1.62 39.74 38.10
CA PRO A 27 -0.50 38.81 38.08
C PRO A 27 0.59 39.29 39.05
N ASP A 28 1.21 38.37 39.81
CA ASP A 28 2.34 38.71 40.68
C ASP A 28 3.48 39.30 39.83
N LEU A 29 3.54 40.62 39.82
CA LEU A 29 4.54 41.38 39.10
C LEU A 29 5.76 41.47 40.00
N ASP A 30 6.70 40.54 39.82
CA ASP A 30 8.05 40.72 40.34
C ASP A 30 8.57 42.06 39.78
N GLU A 31 8.80 43.02 40.68
CA GLU A 31 9.18 44.40 40.32
C GLU A 31 10.48 44.44 39.51
N ASN A 32 11.33 43.41 39.63
CA ASN A 32 12.56 43.25 38.86
C ASN A 32 12.34 42.79 37.40
N LEU A 33 11.29 42.03 37.10
CA LEU A 33 10.98 41.58 35.72
C LEU A 33 10.24 42.68 34.93
N SER A 34 9.51 43.54 35.62
CA SER A 34 8.64 44.56 35.02
C SER A 34 9.42 45.72 34.39
N ALA A 35 10.66 45.97 34.85
CA ALA A 35 11.54 47.01 34.30
C ALA A 35 12.17 46.62 32.94
N GLN A 36 12.09 45.34 32.55
CA GLN A 36 12.52 44.82 31.25
C GLN A 36 11.33 44.22 30.49
N ARG A 37 10.27 45.00 30.25
CA ARG A 37 9.18 44.62 29.32
C ARG A 37 9.56 44.68 27.83
N SER A 38 10.78 44.26 27.55
CA SER A 38 11.21 43.66 26.30
C SER A 38 12.38 42.75 26.66
N VAL A 39 12.09 41.61 27.28
CA VAL A 39 12.89 40.43 26.97
C VAL A 39 12.76 40.34 25.45
N PRO A 40 13.83 40.58 24.66
CA PRO A 40 13.77 40.22 23.26
C PRO A 40 13.30 38.78 23.30
N LEU A 41 12.15 38.46 22.69
CA LEU A 41 11.85 37.10 22.36
C LEU A 41 13.08 36.70 21.54
N VAL A 42 14.01 36.01 22.19
CA VAL A 42 15.18 35.49 21.51
C VAL A 42 14.53 34.56 20.52
N ASP A 43 14.51 34.95 19.24
CA ASP A 43 14.10 34.05 18.16
C ASP A 43 15.00 32.85 18.35
N THR A 44 14.46 31.81 18.97
CA THR A 44 15.22 30.62 19.37
C THR A 44 15.72 29.90 18.12
N GLY A 45 15.26 30.32 16.94
CA GLY A 45 15.46 29.65 15.66
C GLY A 45 14.63 28.37 15.56
N VAL A 46 13.74 28.14 16.52
CA VAL A 46 12.93 26.93 16.68
C VAL A 46 11.47 27.27 16.34
N GLU A 47 10.71 26.29 15.85
CA GLU A 47 9.29 26.52 15.54
C GLU A 47 8.50 26.85 16.82
N LYS A 48 7.48 27.70 16.70
CA LYS A 48 6.71 28.21 17.85
C LYS A 48 6.08 27.12 18.73
N ASP A 49 5.70 26.00 18.12
CA ASP A 49 5.11 24.87 18.86
C ASP A 49 6.18 24.11 19.66
N GLU A 50 7.42 24.05 19.15
CA GLU A 50 8.59 23.45 19.79
C GLU A 50 9.14 24.31 20.95
N GLU A 51 8.94 25.63 20.92
CA GLU A 51 9.33 26.54 22.03
C GLU A 51 8.64 26.19 23.36
N THR A 52 7.52 25.46 23.31
CA THR A 52 6.77 25.00 24.49
C THR A 52 7.25 23.66 25.04
N GLU A 53 8.20 22.99 24.38
CA GLU A 53 8.67 21.67 24.77
C GLU A 53 9.47 21.73 26.09
N HIS A 54 9.11 20.87 27.03
CA HIS A 54 9.68 20.83 28.37
C HIS A 54 11.21 20.61 28.38
N HIS A 55 11.72 19.66 27.60
CA HIS A 55 13.15 19.33 27.60
C HIS A 55 14.00 20.44 26.96
N LEU A 56 13.48 21.10 25.93
CA LEU A 56 14.11 22.27 25.31
C LEU A 56 14.19 23.44 26.29
N GLN A 57 13.09 23.76 26.97
CA GLN A 57 13.06 24.83 27.99
C GLN A 57 14.00 24.53 29.16
N ALA A 58 14.08 23.28 29.60
CA ALA A 58 14.98 22.85 30.67
C ALA A 58 16.47 22.96 30.26
N ALA A 59 16.80 22.64 29.00
CA ALA A 59 18.16 22.81 28.47
C ALA A 59 18.55 24.30 28.32
N ILE A 60 17.66 25.14 27.78
CA ILE A 60 17.90 26.59 27.61
C ILE A 60 18.05 27.28 28.97
N SER A 61 17.18 26.96 29.93
CA SER A 61 17.26 27.53 31.28
C SER A 61 18.54 27.12 32.01
N ALA A 62 18.96 25.86 31.90
CA ALA A 62 20.24 25.40 32.45
C ALA A 62 21.44 26.11 31.79
N ALA A 63 21.41 26.34 30.48
CA ALA A 63 22.46 27.06 29.75
C ALA A 63 22.55 28.54 30.15
N ASN A 64 21.40 29.22 30.26
CA ASN A 64 21.36 30.63 30.70
C ASN A 64 21.83 30.78 32.16
N ALA A 65 21.42 29.86 33.04
CA ALA A 65 21.86 29.85 34.44
C ALA A 65 23.38 29.66 34.58
N ALA A 66 24.00 28.90 33.67
CA ALA A 66 25.46 28.72 33.61
C ALA A 66 26.19 29.99 33.13
N ILE A 67 25.57 30.80 32.25
CA ILE A 67 26.13 32.09 31.80
C ILE A 67 26.11 33.12 32.94
N ASP A 68 25.05 33.14 33.75
CA ASP A 68 24.88 34.07 34.87
C ASP A 68 25.73 33.71 36.12
N GLY A 69 26.61 32.71 36.02
CA GLY A 69 27.56 32.35 37.07
C GLY A 69 26.97 31.49 38.20
N SER A 70 25.76 30.96 38.03
CA SER A 70 25.17 29.99 38.96
C SER A 70 25.61 28.56 38.60
N THR A 71 25.92 27.74 39.60
CA THR A 71 26.31 26.34 39.40
C THR A 71 25.08 25.48 39.10
N ALA A 72 24.60 25.51 37.86
CA ALA A 72 23.54 24.64 37.38
C ALA A 72 24.13 23.34 36.78
N GLN A 73 23.52 22.19 37.08
CA GLN A 73 23.87 20.92 36.42
C GLN A 73 23.45 20.97 34.95
N PRO A 74 24.26 20.45 34.00
CA PRO A 74 23.88 20.40 32.61
C PRO A 74 22.65 19.48 32.43
N VAL A 75 21.58 20.05 31.87
CA VAL A 75 20.37 19.30 31.50
C VAL A 75 20.53 18.82 30.06
N TYR A 76 20.30 17.53 29.83
CA TYR A 76 20.42 16.90 28.51
C TYR A 76 19.06 16.49 27.95
N ILE A 77 18.88 16.64 26.64
CA ILE A 77 17.71 16.15 25.92
C ILE A 77 17.82 14.63 25.79
N PRO A 78 16.85 13.84 26.29
CA PRO A 78 16.94 12.38 26.27
C PRO A 78 16.86 11.85 24.84
N THR A 79 17.73 10.89 24.50
CA THR A 79 17.66 10.14 23.23
C THR A 79 17.17 8.72 23.51
N PRO A 80 16.03 8.27 22.93
CA PRO A 80 15.56 6.90 23.13
C PRO A 80 16.51 5.88 22.48
N ASP A 81 16.65 4.72 23.11
CA ASP A 81 17.47 3.62 22.61
C ASP A 81 16.78 2.88 21.45
N ALA A 82 17.51 2.66 20.36
CA ALA A 82 17.07 1.98 19.14
C ALA A 82 17.96 0.77 18.77
N SER A 83 18.76 0.26 19.71
CA SER A 83 19.77 -0.79 19.46
C SER A 83 19.22 -2.22 19.34
N ARG A 84 17.95 -2.45 19.67
CA ARG A 84 17.36 -3.80 19.71
C ARG A 84 17.14 -4.35 18.29
N LEU A 85 17.59 -5.58 18.06
CA LEU A 85 17.40 -6.31 16.80
C LEU A 85 16.28 -7.35 16.93
N VAL A 86 15.55 -7.58 15.85
CA VAL A 86 14.50 -8.62 15.76
C VAL A 86 15.15 -9.94 15.32
N PRO A 87 15.04 -11.04 16.11
CA PRO A 87 15.72 -12.30 15.80
C PRO A 87 15.37 -12.90 14.42
N ASP A 88 14.10 -12.85 14.02
CA ASP A 88 13.60 -13.53 12.81
C ASP A 88 13.52 -12.59 11.59
N TYR A 89 14.25 -11.48 11.61
CA TYR A 89 14.19 -10.47 10.54
C TYR A 89 14.49 -11.04 9.15
N GLU A 90 15.52 -11.88 9.04
CA GLU A 90 15.94 -12.47 7.75
C GLU A 90 14.94 -13.50 7.20
N ALA A 91 14.15 -14.13 8.06
CA ALA A 91 13.09 -15.05 7.64
C ALA A 91 11.88 -14.28 7.07
N ILE A 92 11.60 -13.09 7.60
CA ILE A 92 10.46 -12.24 7.22
C ILE A 92 10.81 -11.39 5.99
N ALA A 93 11.97 -10.76 5.98
CA ALA A 93 12.39 -9.85 4.92
C ALA A 93 13.11 -10.62 3.79
N ARG A 94 12.50 -10.71 2.60
CA ARG A 94 13.16 -11.27 1.41
C ARG A 94 14.07 -10.21 0.76
N PRO A 95 15.39 -10.42 0.67
CA PRO A 95 16.34 -9.38 0.25
C PRO A 95 16.49 -9.20 -1.27
N VAL A 96 15.54 -9.66 -2.08
CA VAL A 96 15.72 -9.70 -3.55
C VAL A 96 15.34 -8.35 -4.18
N PHE A 97 16.26 -7.39 -4.13
CA PHE A 97 16.14 -6.13 -4.88
C PHE A 97 17.30 -5.98 -5.88
N HIS A 98 16.97 -6.00 -7.17
CA HIS A 98 17.93 -5.75 -8.24
C HIS A 98 17.95 -4.25 -8.55
N ARG A 99 19.06 -3.59 -8.18
CA ARG A 99 19.19 -2.14 -8.39
C ARG A 99 19.28 -1.82 -9.90
N PRO A 100 18.36 -1.00 -10.45
CA PRO A 100 18.44 -0.57 -11.83
C PRO A 100 19.61 0.41 -12.06
N HIS A 101 20.08 0.49 -13.30
CA HIS A 101 21.12 1.45 -13.70
C HIS A 101 20.66 2.91 -13.64
N THR A 102 19.35 3.17 -13.79
CA THR A 102 18.73 4.49 -13.72
C THR A 102 18.00 4.70 -12.40
N TYR A 103 17.59 5.94 -12.11
CA TYR A 103 16.73 6.21 -10.97
C TYR A 103 15.35 5.54 -11.11
N ILE A 104 14.81 5.11 -9.97
CA ILE A 104 13.49 4.50 -9.88
C ILE A 104 12.44 5.57 -10.20
N ARG A 105 11.52 5.24 -11.11
CA ARG A 105 10.32 6.04 -11.39
C ARG A 105 9.13 5.20 -10.95
N PHE A 106 8.45 5.64 -9.90
CA PHE A 106 7.41 4.87 -9.24
C PHE A 106 6.29 5.81 -8.78
N SER A 107 5.05 5.42 -9.06
CA SER A 107 3.84 6.18 -8.72
C SER A 107 2.71 5.31 -8.18
N SER A 108 2.95 4.01 -8.04
CA SER A 108 1.95 3.09 -7.51
C SER A 108 1.76 3.30 -6.02
N THR A 109 0.54 3.09 -5.54
CA THR A 109 0.23 3.21 -4.10
C THR A 109 0.59 1.93 -3.37
N VAL A 110 0.54 1.96 -2.04
CA VAL A 110 0.82 0.78 -1.20
C VAL A 110 -0.19 -0.32 -1.49
N GLU A 111 -1.45 0.04 -1.70
CA GLU A 111 -2.55 -0.89 -2.00
C GLU A 111 -2.36 -1.59 -3.35
N GLU A 112 -1.81 -0.88 -4.35
CA GLU A 112 -1.47 -1.49 -5.65
C GLU A 112 -0.30 -2.48 -5.56
N CYS A 113 0.56 -2.33 -4.54
CA CYS A 113 1.72 -3.19 -4.33
C CYS A 113 1.47 -4.30 -3.29
N GLY A 114 0.49 -4.10 -2.42
CA GLY A 114 0.23 -4.92 -1.23
C GLY A 114 -0.58 -6.19 -1.49
N GLY A 115 -1.12 -6.38 -2.71
CA GLY A 115 -1.94 -7.54 -3.02
C GLY A 115 -3.27 -7.49 -2.26
N ILE A 116 -3.58 -8.55 -1.53
CA ILE A 116 -4.82 -8.75 -0.77
C ILE A 116 -4.81 -7.87 0.48
N GLY A 117 -5.94 -7.23 0.79
CA GLY A 117 -6.05 -6.34 1.97
C GLY A 117 -6.10 -7.10 3.30
N TYR A 118 -6.71 -8.28 3.30
CA TYR A 118 -6.85 -9.12 4.47
C TYR A 118 -5.58 -9.94 4.77
N VAL A 119 -5.17 -9.97 6.04
CA VAL A 119 -4.06 -10.80 6.54
C VAL A 119 -4.58 -11.69 7.65
N MET A 120 -4.30 -12.99 7.56
CA MET A 120 -4.72 -13.96 8.60
C MET A 120 -4.07 -13.66 9.95
N SER A 121 -4.88 -13.72 11.01
CA SER A 121 -4.42 -13.81 12.39
C SER A 121 -4.14 -15.26 12.80
N GLU A 122 -3.49 -15.47 13.95
CA GLU A 122 -3.23 -16.80 14.49
C GLU A 122 -4.52 -17.60 14.70
N ALA A 123 -5.61 -16.93 15.06
CA ALA A 123 -6.93 -17.56 15.22
C ALA A 123 -7.53 -18.01 13.88
N ASP A 124 -7.26 -17.28 12.79
CA ASP A 124 -7.72 -17.65 11.45
C ASP A 124 -6.90 -18.85 10.95
N LYS A 125 -5.57 -18.84 11.16
CA LYS A 125 -4.68 -19.95 10.82
C LYS A 125 -5.02 -21.24 11.58
N GLN A 126 -5.33 -21.14 12.87
CA GLN A 126 -5.77 -22.28 13.68
C GLN A 126 -7.08 -22.86 13.16
N TRP A 127 -8.05 -22.00 12.83
CA TRP A 127 -9.33 -22.44 12.27
C TRP A 127 -9.14 -23.14 10.93
N LEU A 128 -8.34 -22.57 10.03
CA LEU A 128 -8.07 -23.14 8.71
C LEU A 128 -7.40 -24.51 8.82
N THR A 129 -6.42 -24.65 9.71
CA THR A 129 -5.72 -25.93 9.94
C THR A 129 -6.66 -27.00 10.50
N GLN A 130 -7.57 -26.62 11.42
CA GLN A 130 -8.58 -27.53 11.95
C GLN A 130 -9.57 -27.96 10.87
N TRP A 131 -10.07 -27.01 10.07
CA TRP A 131 -10.96 -27.29 8.95
C TRP A 131 -10.33 -28.25 7.94
N GLN A 132 -9.09 -28.00 7.54
CA GLN A 132 -8.32 -28.87 6.64
C GLN A 132 -8.07 -30.27 7.24
N THR A 133 -7.89 -30.39 8.56
CA THR A 133 -7.69 -31.70 9.20
C THR A 133 -8.99 -32.52 9.23
N GLU A 134 -10.12 -31.86 9.44
CA GLU A 134 -11.44 -32.50 9.57
C GLU A 134 -12.07 -32.83 8.20
N HIS A 135 -11.84 -31.98 7.19
CA HIS A 135 -12.52 -32.04 5.90
C HIS A 135 -11.56 -32.20 4.70
N GLY A 136 -10.25 -32.08 4.93
CA GLY A 136 -9.26 -32.34 3.90
C GLY A 136 -9.16 -33.83 3.60
N GLU A 137 -9.23 -34.18 2.32
CA GLU A 137 -8.81 -35.50 1.86
C GLU A 137 -7.30 -35.63 2.14
N ALA A 138 -6.87 -36.73 2.77
CA ALA A 138 -5.45 -36.98 3.03
C ALA A 138 -4.65 -36.84 1.73
N ALA A 139 -3.60 -36.00 1.75
CA ALA A 139 -2.75 -35.78 0.59
C ALA A 139 -2.29 -37.14 0.02
N PRO A 140 -2.45 -37.42 -1.29
CA PRO A 140 -1.85 -38.60 -1.87
C PRO A 140 -0.33 -38.49 -1.73
N ASP A 141 0.31 -39.56 -1.27
CA ASP A 141 1.76 -39.62 -1.04
C ASP A 141 2.53 -39.00 -2.22
N ALA A 142 3.35 -38.00 -1.92
CA ALA A 142 4.02 -37.13 -2.89
C ALA A 142 5.01 -37.84 -3.85
N GLU A 143 5.17 -39.17 -3.75
CA GLU A 143 6.07 -39.96 -4.61
C GLU A 143 5.40 -40.59 -5.83
N ALA A 144 4.07 -40.52 -5.97
CA ALA A 144 3.34 -41.21 -7.06
C ALA A 144 2.74 -40.28 -8.15
N ALA A 145 3.02 -38.98 -8.14
CA ALA A 145 2.42 -38.02 -9.09
C ALA A 145 3.25 -37.84 -10.38
N GLY A 146 3.52 -38.94 -11.08
CA GLY A 146 3.97 -38.93 -12.47
C GLY A 146 2.78 -38.91 -13.42
N GLY A 147 2.01 -37.82 -13.46
CA GLY A 147 0.88 -37.69 -14.38
C GLY A 147 0.10 -36.40 -14.20
N ALA A 148 -0.22 -35.73 -15.32
CA ALA A 148 -1.04 -34.53 -15.40
C ALA A 148 -2.50 -34.80 -14.97
N GLY A 149 -2.70 -35.09 -13.68
CA GLY A 149 -4.00 -35.14 -13.03
C GLY A 149 -4.40 -33.73 -12.61
N SER A 150 -5.62 -33.32 -12.95
CA SER A 150 -6.25 -32.07 -12.52
C SER A 150 -6.11 -31.93 -11.00
N SER A 151 -5.22 -31.05 -10.54
CA SER A 151 -5.10 -30.72 -9.12
C SER A 151 -6.43 -30.08 -8.70
N ARG A 152 -7.23 -30.80 -7.92
CA ARG A 152 -8.45 -30.24 -7.34
C ARG A 152 -8.04 -29.02 -6.52
N MET A 153 -8.72 -27.90 -6.72
CA MET A 153 -8.50 -26.69 -5.94
C MET A 153 -8.66 -27.03 -4.45
N GLN A 154 -7.80 -26.48 -3.60
CA GLN A 154 -7.84 -26.67 -2.15
C GLN A 154 -7.96 -25.30 -1.48
N LEU A 155 -8.54 -25.27 -0.29
CA LEU A 155 -8.57 -24.07 0.52
C LEU A 155 -7.20 -23.87 1.17
N ASP A 156 -6.30 -23.17 0.48
CA ASP A 156 -5.00 -22.75 0.99
C ASP A 156 -5.08 -21.40 1.71
N ASP A 157 -3.93 -20.94 2.22
CA ASP A 157 -3.80 -19.68 2.95
C ASP A 157 -4.21 -18.48 2.09
N ASP A 158 -3.71 -18.43 0.85
CA ASP A 158 -3.95 -17.32 -0.08
C ASP A 158 -5.43 -17.23 -0.48
N LEU A 159 -6.08 -18.37 -0.78
CA LEU A 159 -7.50 -18.41 -1.11
C LEU A 159 -8.37 -18.02 0.09
N PHE A 160 -7.99 -18.43 1.30
CA PHE A 160 -8.69 -18.03 2.51
C PHE A 160 -8.63 -16.51 2.70
N GLU A 161 -7.46 -15.89 2.51
CA GLU A 161 -7.30 -14.43 2.59
C GLU A 161 -8.10 -13.72 1.50
N ASP A 162 -8.05 -14.20 0.26
CA ASP A 162 -8.85 -13.69 -0.86
C ASP A 162 -10.35 -13.68 -0.53
N VAL A 163 -10.87 -14.77 0.04
CA VAL A 163 -12.29 -14.88 0.42
C VAL A 163 -12.61 -13.94 1.57
N MET A 164 -11.78 -13.87 2.61
CA MET A 164 -12.00 -12.96 3.73
C MET A 164 -11.98 -11.49 3.30
N ASP A 165 -11.07 -11.12 2.39
CA ASP A 165 -10.98 -9.78 1.82
C ASP A 165 -12.24 -9.40 1.03
N THR A 166 -12.74 -10.31 0.18
CA THR A 166 -14.00 -10.08 -0.55
C THR A 166 -15.18 -9.82 0.39
N LEU A 167 -15.24 -10.55 1.51
CA LEU A 167 -16.32 -10.44 2.48
C LEU A 167 -16.24 -9.13 3.27
N GLU A 168 -15.02 -8.69 3.64
CA GLU A 168 -14.79 -7.39 4.28
C GLU A 168 -15.14 -6.24 3.33
N ASP A 169 -14.66 -6.25 2.08
CA ASP A 169 -14.98 -5.22 1.07
C ASP A 169 -16.48 -5.16 0.78
N LEU A 170 -17.16 -6.31 0.70
CA LEU A 170 -18.62 -6.36 0.52
C LEU A 170 -19.37 -5.81 1.74
N ALA A 171 -18.90 -6.07 2.95
CA ALA A 171 -19.51 -5.54 4.17
C ALA A 171 -19.36 -4.03 4.30
N ASP A 172 -18.23 -3.48 3.84
CA ASP A 172 -17.96 -2.05 3.88
C ASP A 172 -18.75 -1.29 2.80
N ARG A 173 -18.91 -1.87 1.60
CA ARG A 173 -19.73 -1.29 0.50
C ARG A 173 -21.23 -1.39 0.74
N GLN A 174 -21.69 -2.49 1.35
CA GLN A 174 -23.11 -2.75 1.58
C GLN A 174 -23.40 -2.95 3.06
N PRO A 175 -23.89 -1.93 3.78
CA PRO A 175 -24.26 -2.08 5.18
C PRO A 175 -25.37 -3.13 5.30
N GLY A 176 -25.20 -4.06 6.25
CA GLY A 176 -26.14 -5.16 6.49
C GLY A 176 -25.78 -6.51 5.85
N THR A 177 -24.63 -6.62 5.17
CA THR A 177 -24.10 -7.92 4.66
C THR A 177 -24.04 -9.00 5.74
N LEU A 178 -23.78 -8.63 6.99
CA LEU A 178 -23.74 -9.56 8.14
C LEU A 178 -25.07 -10.31 8.37
N ASN A 179 -26.20 -9.71 7.98
CA ASN A 179 -27.54 -10.26 8.18
C ASN A 179 -28.04 -11.08 6.98
N LYS A 180 -27.34 -11.02 5.84
CA LYS A 180 -27.72 -11.73 4.61
C LYS A 180 -27.44 -13.22 4.72
N SER A 181 -28.20 -14.03 3.98
CA SER A 181 -27.92 -15.46 3.85
C SER A 181 -26.67 -15.71 2.98
N TYR A 182 -26.09 -16.90 3.04
CA TYR A 182 -24.94 -17.25 2.20
C TYR A 182 -25.27 -17.12 0.70
N ALA A 183 -26.43 -17.64 0.28
CA ALA A 183 -26.88 -17.57 -1.11
C ALA A 183 -27.01 -16.14 -1.65
N GLU A 184 -27.46 -15.20 -0.81
CA GLU A 184 -27.53 -13.78 -1.17
C GLU A 184 -26.13 -13.15 -1.34
N VAL A 185 -25.19 -13.50 -0.46
CA VAL A 185 -23.81 -13.02 -0.52
C VAL A 185 -23.07 -13.60 -1.72
N GLU A 186 -23.25 -14.89 -1.99
CA GLU A 186 -22.70 -15.57 -3.16
C GLU A 186 -23.17 -14.90 -4.46
N ALA A 187 -24.47 -14.57 -4.58
CA ALA A 187 -25.01 -13.87 -5.73
C ALA A 187 -24.38 -12.47 -5.91
N LEU A 188 -24.17 -11.75 -4.80
CA LEU A 188 -23.54 -10.42 -4.82
C LEU A 188 -22.06 -10.49 -5.23
N ILE A 189 -21.32 -11.51 -4.78
CA ILE A 189 -19.91 -11.71 -5.18
C ILE A 189 -19.85 -11.98 -6.68
N LYS A 190 -20.71 -12.87 -7.21
CA LYS A 190 -20.78 -13.17 -8.64
C LYS A 190 -21.16 -11.95 -9.48
N GLU A 191 -22.11 -11.13 -9.03
CA GLU A 191 -22.47 -9.87 -9.70
C GLU A 191 -21.32 -8.88 -9.70
N THR A 192 -20.63 -8.75 -8.56
CA THR A 192 -19.52 -7.82 -8.40
C THR A 192 -18.38 -8.20 -9.34
N ALA A 193 -18.01 -9.48 -9.41
CA ALA A 193 -16.92 -10.00 -10.24
C ALA A 193 -17.04 -9.76 -11.76
N LEU A 194 -18.22 -9.37 -12.27
CA LEU A 194 -18.39 -8.98 -13.68
C LEU A 194 -17.77 -7.62 -14.01
N ARG A 195 -17.23 -6.88 -13.03
CA ARG A 195 -16.57 -5.58 -13.27
C ARG A 195 -15.09 -5.77 -13.61
N PRO A 196 -14.52 -5.06 -14.61
CA PRO A 196 -13.21 -5.37 -15.21
C PRO A 196 -11.96 -5.15 -14.33
N ASN A 197 -12.10 -4.86 -13.04
CA ASN A 197 -11.02 -4.39 -12.16
C ASN A 197 -10.99 -5.12 -10.81
N ILE A 198 -11.61 -6.30 -10.69
CA ILE A 198 -11.74 -6.97 -9.40
C ILE A 198 -10.72 -8.08 -9.23
N GLN A 199 -10.02 -8.01 -8.09
CA GLN A 199 -8.93 -8.85 -7.62
C GLN A 199 -9.35 -10.27 -7.20
N HIS A 200 -10.51 -10.78 -7.63
CA HIS A 200 -11.10 -11.99 -7.03
C HIS A 200 -11.51 -13.06 -8.05
N ALA A 201 -10.76 -13.18 -9.16
CA ALA A 201 -10.98 -14.26 -10.14
C ALA A 201 -10.92 -15.65 -9.49
N ASN A 202 -10.00 -15.84 -8.53
CA ASN A 202 -9.84 -17.08 -7.78
C ASN A 202 -11.08 -17.40 -6.93
N VAL A 203 -11.67 -16.39 -6.27
CA VAL A 203 -12.85 -16.57 -5.42
C VAL A 203 -14.07 -17.00 -6.23
N VAL A 204 -14.27 -16.44 -7.43
CA VAL A 204 -15.37 -16.85 -8.31
C VAL A 204 -15.23 -18.31 -8.72
N THR A 205 -14.03 -18.75 -9.06
CA THR A 205 -13.73 -20.15 -9.35
C THR A 205 -13.99 -21.03 -8.12
N ALA A 206 -13.53 -20.58 -6.94
CA ALA A 206 -13.74 -21.29 -5.68
C ALA A 206 -15.22 -21.48 -5.32
N LEU A 207 -16.06 -20.48 -5.58
CA LEU A 207 -17.51 -20.56 -5.36
C LEU A 207 -18.17 -21.66 -6.20
N VAL A 208 -17.61 -21.98 -7.38
CA VAL A 208 -18.13 -23.02 -8.27
C VAL A 208 -17.55 -24.39 -7.89
N GLU A 209 -16.24 -24.47 -7.66
CA GLU A 209 -15.55 -25.74 -7.43
C GLU A 209 -15.67 -26.27 -5.99
N MET A 210 -15.79 -25.36 -5.00
CA MET A 210 -15.75 -25.67 -3.57
C MET A 210 -16.80 -24.89 -2.76
N PRO A 211 -18.10 -24.96 -3.09
CA PRO A 211 -19.13 -24.13 -2.45
C PRO A 211 -19.28 -24.37 -0.95
N LYS A 212 -19.01 -25.60 -0.47
CA LYS A 212 -19.11 -25.95 0.96
C LYS A 212 -18.01 -25.31 1.80
N ASP A 213 -16.80 -25.27 1.28
CA ASP A 213 -15.64 -24.69 1.98
C ASP A 213 -15.82 -23.17 2.09
N ILE A 214 -16.27 -22.52 1.02
CA ILE A 214 -16.55 -21.07 1.03
C ILE A 214 -17.73 -20.72 1.95
N GLU A 215 -18.77 -21.57 1.99
CA GLU A 215 -19.87 -21.40 2.95
C GLU A 215 -19.38 -21.49 4.41
N ALA A 216 -18.44 -22.40 4.69
CA ALA A 216 -17.82 -22.52 6.02
C ALA A 216 -16.98 -21.29 6.38
N VAL A 217 -16.15 -20.78 5.46
CA VAL A 217 -15.38 -19.54 5.64
C VAL A 217 -16.32 -18.37 5.91
N PHE A 218 -17.44 -18.27 5.19
CA PHE A 218 -18.45 -17.24 5.45
C PHE A 218 -19.08 -17.35 6.84
N GLY A 219 -19.37 -18.57 7.31
CA GLY A 219 -19.85 -18.83 8.67
C GLY A 219 -18.83 -18.40 9.73
N TYR A 220 -17.56 -18.67 9.49
CA TYR A 220 -16.44 -18.22 10.34
C TYR A 220 -16.33 -16.70 10.37
N TRP A 221 -16.30 -16.06 9.20
CA TRP A 221 -16.26 -14.61 9.05
C TRP A 221 -17.40 -13.91 9.80
N LYS A 222 -18.63 -14.42 9.69
CA LYS A 222 -19.79 -13.91 10.43
C LYS A 222 -19.57 -13.95 11.93
N THR A 223 -19.00 -15.04 12.44
CA THR A 223 -18.73 -15.22 13.87
C THR A 223 -17.70 -14.19 14.35
N ARG A 224 -16.64 -13.96 13.56
CA ARG A 224 -15.60 -12.95 13.83
C ARG A 224 -16.15 -11.53 13.84
N ARG A 225 -16.92 -11.13 12.81
CA ARG A 225 -17.59 -9.80 12.75
C ARG A 225 -18.58 -9.61 13.90
N ARG A 226 -19.36 -10.64 14.28
CA ARG A 226 -20.30 -10.57 15.41
C ARG A 226 -19.59 -10.38 16.75
N ALA A 227 -18.47 -11.06 16.98
CA ALA A 227 -17.66 -10.87 18.18
C ALA A 227 -17.18 -9.41 18.32
N ARG A 228 -17.00 -8.71 17.20
CA ARG A 228 -16.66 -7.28 17.12
C ARG A 228 -17.86 -6.35 16.95
N GLN A 229 -19.07 -6.82 17.22
CA GLN A 229 -20.31 -6.03 17.13
C GLN A 229 -20.55 -5.42 15.73
N GLY A 230 -20.06 -6.09 14.68
CA GLY A 230 -20.17 -5.64 13.30
C GLY A 230 -19.03 -4.73 12.82
N ALA A 231 -18.08 -4.34 13.66
CA ALA A 231 -16.87 -3.60 13.24
C ALA A 231 -15.88 -4.50 12.48
N SER A 232 -15.04 -3.91 11.62
CA SER A 232 -14.04 -4.65 10.82
C SER A 232 -13.17 -5.57 11.67
N ILE A 233 -12.84 -6.74 11.11
CA ILE A 233 -11.99 -7.74 11.77
C ILE A 233 -10.58 -7.19 11.97
N MET A 234 -10.04 -6.51 10.97
CA MET A 234 -8.74 -5.85 11.06
C MET A 234 -8.85 -4.52 11.82
N PRO A 235 -7.87 -4.17 12.67
CA PRO A 235 -7.84 -2.87 13.33
C PRO A 235 -7.83 -1.72 12.31
N GLN A 236 -8.74 -0.77 12.48
CA GLN A 236 -8.85 0.41 11.63
C GLN A 236 -8.37 1.66 12.38
N LEU A 237 -7.78 2.59 11.64
CA LEU A 237 -7.44 3.90 12.17
C LEU A 237 -8.71 4.67 12.53
N LYS A 238 -8.71 5.36 13.67
CA LYS A 238 -9.82 6.22 14.06
C LYS A 238 -9.76 7.54 13.30
N THR A 239 -10.74 7.75 12.43
CA THR A 239 -10.92 9.00 11.67
C THR A 239 -11.93 9.90 12.36
N GLU A 240 -11.97 11.18 11.96
CA GLU A 240 -12.92 12.12 12.55
C GLU A 240 -14.37 11.78 12.18
N ASP A 241 -15.24 11.69 13.19
CA ASP A 241 -16.68 11.70 12.98
C ASP A 241 -17.16 13.16 13.09
N PRO A 242 -17.72 13.76 12.03
CA PRO A 242 -18.26 15.13 12.06
C PRO A 242 -19.31 15.35 13.16
N SER A 243 -19.90 14.27 13.67
CA SER A 243 -20.92 14.27 14.71
C SER A 243 -20.35 14.36 16.13
N GLN A 244 -19.09 13.93 16.33
CA GLN A 244 -18.44 13.90 17.64
C GLN A 244 -17.60 15.16 17.88
N LYS A 245 -17.81 15.82 19.02
CA LYS A 245 -17.11 17.06 19.41
C LYS A 245 -15.95 16.83 20.38
N GLU A 246 -15.70 15.58 20.77
CA GLU A 246 -14.68 15.24 21.76
C GLU A 246 -13.28 15.23 21.14
N THR A 247 -12.30 15.72 21.90
CA THR A 247 -10.89 15.71 21.48
C THR A 247 -10.28 14.37 21.88
N ASP A 248 -10.53 13.33 21.08
CA ASP A 248 -9.94 12.02 21.27
C ASP A 248 -8.50 11.99 20.71
N PRO A 249 -7.48 11.63 21.53
CA PRO A 249 -6.09 11.51 21.08
C PRO A 249 -5.84 10.50 19.95
N TYR A 250 -6.71 9.51 19.77
CA TYR A 250 -6.57 8.50 18.71
C TYR A 250 -7.12 8.96 17.35
N VAL A 251 -7.80 10.11 17.27
CA VAL A 251 -8.34 10.63 16.00
C VAL A 251 -7.21 11.22 15.16
N CYS A 252 -6.97 10.61 14.00
CA CYS A 252 -5.90 10.97 13.08
C CYS A 252 -6.43 11.38 11.68
N PHE A 253 -5.55 11.99 10.87
CA PHE A 253 -5.79 12.33 9.46
C PHE A 253 -7.06 13.15 9.16
N ARG A 254 -7.35 14.18 9.98
CA ARG A 254 -8.48 15.09 9.79
C ARG A 254 -8.46 15.76 8.41
N ARG A 255 -9.58 15.73 7.68
CA ARG A 255 -9.69 16.24 6.30
C ARG A 255 -10.17 17.68 6.31
N ARG A 256 -9.23 18.61 6.19
CA ARG A 256 -9.53 20.06 6.11
C ARG A 256 -9.43 20.53 4.66
N GLU A 257 -10.44 20.20 3.86
CA GLU A 257 -10.46 20.57 2.45
C GLU A 257 -10.77 22.06 2.25
N VAL A 258 -9.94 22.73 1.44
CA VAL A 258 -10.19 24.10 1.01
C VAL A 258 -11.21 24.07 -0.13
N LYS A 259 -12.37 24.68 0.07
CA LYS A 259 -13.43 24.73 -0.95
C LYS A 259 -12.89 25.41 -2.22
N PRO A 260 -12.85 24.70 -3.36
CA PRO A 260 -12.33 25.29 -4.59
C PRO A 260 -13.25 26.39 -5.11
N MET A 261 -12.66 27.49 -5.58
CA MET A 261 -13.40 28.59 -6.19
C MET A 261 -13.86 28.22 -7.60
N ARG A 262 -15.10 28.58 -7.96
CA ARG A 262 -15.65 28.31 -9.30
C ARG A 262 -14.81 28.99 -10.39
N LYS A 263 -14.50 28.25 -11.46
CA LYS A 263 -13.81 28.78 -12.65
C LYS A 263 -14.82 29.45 -13.59
N THR A 264 -14.32 30.31 -14.48
CA THR A 264 -15.16 30.98 -15.48
C THR A 264 -15.55 30.01 -16.59
N ARG A 265 -16.73 30.20 -17.21
CA ARG A 265 -17.24 29.34 -18.29
C ARG A 265 -16.26 29.20 -19.47
N ARG A 266 -15.53 30.28 -19.80
CA ARG A 266 -14.50 30.26 -20.86
C ARG A 266 -13.31 29.35 -20.49
N SER A 267 -12.86 29.41 -19.25
CA SER A 267 -11.79 28.53 -18.75
C SER A 267 -12.24 27.07 -18.75
N ASP A 268 -13.50 26.81 -18.40
CA ASP A 268 -14.05 25.47 -18.31
C ASP A 268 -14.16 24.78 -19.68
N ALA A 269 -14.61 25.53 -20.70
CA ALA A 269 -14.62 25.05 -22.08
C ALA A 269 -13.21 24.68 -22.58
N GLN A 270 -12.20 25.50 -22.27
CA GLN A 270 -10.81 25.21 -22.62
C GLN A 270 -10.26 23.98 -21.89
N SER A 271 -10.60 23.78 -20.61
CA SER A 271 -10.21 22.55 -19.90
C SER A 271 -10.89 21.31 -20.47
N LEU A 272 -12.13 21.42 -20.94
CA LEU A 272 -12.84 20.31 -21.57
C LEU A 272 -12.13 19.87 -22.86
N ASP A 273 -11.74 20.82 -23.72
CA ASP A 273 -11.01 20.50 -24.95
C ASP A 273 -9.64 19.87 -24.65
N LYS A 274 -8.93 20.39 -23.64
CA LYS A 274 -7.68 19.77 -23.15
C LYS A 274 -7.90 18.35 -22.61
N LEU A 275 -9.00 18.09 -21.91
CA LEU A 275 -9.34 16.75 -21.42
C LEU A 275 -9.63 15.78 -22.57
N ARG A 276 -10.29 16.24 -23.64
CA ARG A 276 -10.51 15.41 -24.85
C ARG A 276 -9.18 15.06 -25.53
N GLN A 277 -8.29 16.05 -25.66
CA GLN A 277 -6.96 15.84 -26.20
C GLN A 277 -6.15 14.85 -25.34
N LEU A 278 -6.09 15.08 -24.02
CA LEU A 278 -5.42 14.19 -23.08
C LEU A 278 -5.93 12.75 -23.20
N ARG A 279 -7.26 12.57 -23.29
CA ARG A 279 -7.86 11.26 -23.48
C ARG A 279 -7.37 10.59 -24.77
N SER A 280 -7.32 11.31 -25.89
CA SER A 280 -6.79 10.76 -27.15
C SER A 280 -5.31 10.40 -27.07
N GLU A 281 -4.49 11.23 -26.40
CA GLU A 281 -3.07 10.97 -26.20
C GLU A 281 -2.83 9.74 -25.32
N LEU A 282 -3.65 9.55 -24.27
CA LEU A 282 -3.61 8.35 -23.43
C LEU A 282 -3.99 7.08 -24.21
N TYR A 283 -4.99 7.13 -25.10
CA TYR A 283 -5.31 5.98 -25.96
C TYR A 283 -4.14 5.62 -26.89
N LEU A 284 -3.45 6.61 -27.46
CA LEU A 284 -2.26 6.36 -28.28
C LEU A 284 -1.14 5.70 -27.45
N ALA A 285 -0.91 6.17 -26.22
CA ALA A 285 0.04 5.57 -25.31
C ALA A 285 -0.33 4.11 -24.96
N CYS A 286 -1.61 3.83 -24.67
CA CYS A 286 -2.09 2.48 -24.41
C CYS A 286 -1.86 1.54 -25.62
N ASN A 287 -2.14 2.00 -26.84
CA ASN A 287 -1.91 1.21 -28.04
C ASN A 287 -0.42 0.87 -28.22
N LEU A 288 0.48 1.83 -27.96
CA LEU A 288 1.92 1.58 -28.02
C LEU A 288 2.37 0.55 -26.97
N LEU A 289 1.84 0.65 -25.75
CA LEU A 289 2.11 -0.32 -24.68
C LEU A 289 1.60 -1.72 -25.06
N GLU A 290 0.42 -1.82 -25.65
CA GLU A 290 -0.14 -3.10 -26.10
C GLU A 290 0.72 -3.74 -27.22
N LEU A 291 1.22 -2.94 -28.17
CA LEU A 291 2.14 -3.44 -29.19
C LEU A 291 3.46 -3.94 -28.60
N VAL A 292 3.98 -3.26 -27.57
CA VAL A 292 5.18 -3.70 -26.84
C VAL A 292 4.90 -4.99 -26.07
N ASP A 293 3.78 -5.09 -25.35
CA ASP A 293 3.37 -6.30 -24.63
C ASP A 293 3.27 -7.51 -25.58
N ARG A 294 2.58 -7.36 -26.72
CA ARG A 294 2.49 -8.40 -27.74
C ARG A 294 3.88 -8.81 -28.28
N ARG A 295 4.76 -7.85 -28.52
CA ARG A 295 6.14 -8.12 -28.97
C ARG A 295 6.90 -8.95 -27.95
N GLU A 296 6.86 -8.58 -26.67
CA GLU A 296 7.59 -9.32 -25.63
C GLU A 296 7.00 -10.72 -25.40
N LYS A 297 5.68 -10.89 -25.48
CA LYS A 297 5.02 -12.21 -25.43
C LYS A 297 5.47 -13.13 -26.56
N MET A 298 5.45 -12.65 -27.82
CA MET A 298 5.94 -13.44 -28.96
C MET A 298 7.42 -13.80 -28.82
N ARG A 299 8.24 -12.89 -28.27
CA ARG A 299 9.66 -13.16 -28.01
C ARG A 299 9.84 -14.22 -26.93
N GLN A 300 9.06 -14.17 -25.86
CA GLN A 300 9.06 -15.18 -24.81
C GLN A 300 8.66 -16.55 -25.35
N GLU A 301 7.59 -16.62 -26.16
CA GLU A 301 7.14 -17.85 -26.82
C GLU A 301 8.21 -18.41 -27.76
N SER A 302 8.87 -17.56 -28.56
CA SER A 302 9.96 -17.96 -29.44
C SER A 302 11.11 -18.60 -28.65
N LEU A 303 11.51 -17.99 -27.52
CA LEU A 303 12.59 -18.53 -26.67
C LEU A 303 12.19 -19.86 -26.02
N ALA A 304 10.94 -19.99 -25.55
CA ALA A 304 10.42 -21.23 -24.99
C ALA A 304 10.40 -22.35 -26.05
N LEU A 305 9.98 -22.04 -27.28
CA LEU A 305 10.02 -22.98 -28.39
C LEU A 305 11.46 -23.37 -28.76
N GLU A 306 12.41 -22.43 -28.77
CA GLU A 306 13.81 -22.72 -29.01
C GLU A 306 14.38 -23.67 -27.94
N GLN A 307 14.05 -23.45 -26.67
CA GLN A 307 14.44 -24.34 -25.57
C GLN A 307 13.84 -25.75 -25.75
N LEU A 308 12.54 -25.85 -26.04
CA LEU A 308 11.88 -27.14 -26.30
C LEU A 308 12.51 -27.87 -27.50
N CYS A 309 12.78 -27.14 -28.59
CA CYS A 309 13.45 -27.70 -29.76
C CYS A 309 14.85 -28.22 -29.40
N PHE A 310 15.60 -27.48 -28.57
CA PHE A 310 16.92 -27.90 -28.11
C PHE A 310 16.85 -29.19 -27.29
N ASP A 311 15.93 -29.27 -26.32
CA ASP A 311 15.75 -30.44 -25.46
C ASP A 311 15.36 -31.67 -26.30
N GLN A 312 14.42 -31.52 -27.24
CA GLN A 312 14.03 -32.58 -28.16
C GLN A 312 15.20 -33.03 -29.06
N LYS A 313 16.02 -32.10 -29.56
CA LYS A 313 17.22 -32.43 -30.35
C LYS A 313 18.24 -33.21 -29.52
N MET A 314 18.41 -32.86 -28.24
CA MET A 314 19.30 -33.59 -27.33
C MET A 314 18.81 -35.03 -27.10
N ILE A 315 17.51 -35.21 -26.81
CA ILE A 315 16.89 -36.52 -26.66
C ILE A 315 17.06 -37.35 -27.95
N MET A 316 16.75 -36.75 -29.11
CA MET A 316 16.91 -37.42 -30.39
C MET A 316 18.36 -37.84 -30.64
N ARG A 317 19.34 -37.00 -30.29
CA ARG A 317 20.76 -37.31 -30.42
C ARG A 317 21.17 -38.50 -29.55
N GLU A 318 20.66 -38.58 -28.32
CA GLU A 318 20.90 -39.71 -27.43
C GLU A 318 20.29 -41.00 -27.95
N LEU A 319 19.03 -40.95 -28.41
CA LEU A 319 18.35 -42.10 -29.01
C LEU A 319 19.07 -42.60 -30.27
N ARG A 320 19.53 -41.69 -31.15
CA ARG A 320 20.31 -42.04 -32.33
C ARG A 320 21.61 -42.76 -31.97
N ARG A 321 22.32 -42.31 -30.92
CA ARG A 321 23.52 -43.00 -30.40
C ARG A 321 23.19 -44.39 -29.85
N LYS A 322 22.10 -44.51 -29.10
CA LYS A 322 21.70 -45.76 -28.44
C LYS A 322 21.28 -46.84 -29.43
N TYR A 323 20.55 -46.47 -30.48
CA TYR A 323 20.00 -47.42 -31.47
C TYR A 323 20.79 -47.47 -32.78
N ASN A 324 21.92 -46.76 -32.86
CA ASN A 324 22.83 -46.71 -34.01
C ASN A 324 22.12 -46.36 -35.34
N PHE A 325 21.12 -45.46 -35.26
CA PHE A 325 20.30 -45.05 -36.39
C PHE A 325 21.06 -44.00 -37.23
N LYS A 326 21.34 -44.34 -38.49
CA LYS A 326 21.98 -43.45 -39.48
C LYS A 326 20.90 -42.79 -40.33
N ASP A 327 20.33 -41.70 -39.84
CA ASP A 327 19.39 -40.89 -40.63
C ASP A 327 19.98 -39.50 -40.84
N GLU A 328 20.09 -39.12 -42.11
CA GLU A 328 20.71 -37.88 -42.59
C GLU A 328 19.73 -36.68 -42.55
N SER A 329 18.51 -36.86 -42.02
CA SER A 329 17.52 -35.79 -41.95
C SER A 329 17.94 -34.64 -41.02
N ASP A 330 18.01 -33.46 -41.63
CA ASP A 330 18.46 -32.10 -41.21
C ASP A 330 17.92 -31.51 -39.91
N GLY A 331 17.06 -32.20 -39.18
CA GLY A 331 16.33 -31.63 -38.05
C GLY A 331 17.21 -31.18 -36.86
N LEU A 332 18.51 -31.53 -36.83
CA LEU A 332 19.41 -31.15 -35.73
C LEU A 332 19.91 -29.70 -35.84
N TYR A 333 20.04 -29.14 -37.04
CA TYR A 333 20.69 -27.85 -37.20
C TYR A 333 19.70 -26.72 -37.48
N HIS A 334 20.12 -25.49 -37.18
CA HIS A 334 19.33 -24.32 -37.52
C HIS A 334 19.50 -24.04 -39.01
N VAL A 335 18.41 -24.11 -39.77
CA VAL A 335 18.38 -23.68 -41.16
C VAL A 335 18.17 -22.17 -41.17
N LYS A 336 19.09 -21.42 -41.79
CA LYS A 336 18.88 -19.99 -42.07
C LYS A 336 17.81 -19.88 -43.16
N VAL A 337 16.60 -19.50 -42.77
CA VAL A 337 15.58 -19.12 -43.75
C VAL A 337 15.84 -17.67 -44.16
N GLY A 338 16.21 -17.44 -45.42
CA GLY A 338 16.39 -16.10 -45.97
C GLY A 338 15.04 -15.40 -46.08
N ALA A 339 14.86 -14.29 -45.35
CA ALA A 339 13.67 -13.47 -45.46
C ALA A 339 13.69 -12.68 -46.78
N ALA A 340 13.11 -13.22 -47.85
CA ALA A 340 12.78 -12.45 -49.04
C ALA A 340 11.55 -11.59 -48.74
N TYR A 341 11.76 -10.31 -48.40
CA TYR A 341 10.71 -9.31 -48.35
C TYR A 341 10.22 -9.02 -49.77
N ASN A 342 9.16 -9.71 -50.21
CA ASN A 342 8.31 -9.25 -51.31
C ASN A 342 6.88 -9.17 -50.77
N GLY A 343 6.30 -7.97 -50.88
CA GLY A 343 5.09 -7.52 -50.18
C GLY A 343 3.77 -8.24 -50.46
N THR A 344 3.77 -9.46 -50.98
CA THR A 344 2.57 -10.28 -51.14
C THR A 344 2.95 -11.75 -51.19
N LEU A 345 2.45 -12.54 -50.23
CA LEU A 345 2.56 -14.00 -50.13
C LEU A 345 3.99 -14.58 -50.01
N CYS A 346 4.28 -15.12 -48.82
CA CYS A 346 5.48 -15.89 -48.52
C CYS A 346 5.42 -17.23 -49.27
N VAL A 347 6.19 -17.37 -50.35
CA VAL A 347 6.45 -18.66 -51.01
C VAL A 347 7.79 -19.18 -50.50
N VAL A 348 7.77 -20.34 -49.85
CA VAL A 348 8.95 -21.02 -49.31
C VAL A 348 9.67 -21.72 -50.46
N LEU A 349 10.83 -21.22 -50.86
CA LEU A 349 11.76 -21.91 -51.76
C LEU A 349 12.87 -22.55 -50.91
N ILE A 350 12.94 -23.88 -50.95
CA ILE A 350 14.04 -24.67 -50.40
C ILE A 350 15.06 -24.83 -51.52
N GLU A 351 16.17 -24.09 -51.47
CA GLU A 351 17.35 -24.41 -52.27
C GLU A 351 18.27 -25.33 -51.47
N ALA A 352 18.36 -26.58 -51.92
CA ALA A 352 19.35 -27.54 -51.46
C ALA A 352 20.70 -27.22 -52.12
N TRP A 353 21.75 -27.05 -51.32
CA TRP A 353 23.13 -27.00 -51.79
C TRP A 353 23.88 -28.25 -51.29
N LEU A 354 24.18 -29.11 -52.28
CA LEU A 354 25.18 -30.18 -52.44
C LEU A 354 25.69 -30.95 -51.21
#